data_AF-A0A2R8B6X7-F1
#
_entry.id   AF-A0A2R8B6X7-F1
#
_cell.length_a   1.000
_cell.length_b   1.000
_cell.length_c   1.000
_cell.angle_alpha   90.00
_cell.angle_beta   90.00
_cell.angle_gamma   90.00
#
_symmetry.space_group_name_H-M   'P 1'
#
loop_
_entity.id
_entity.type
_entity.pdbx_description
1 polymer ?
#
loop_
_entity_poly.entity_id
_entity_poly.type
_entity_poly.pdbx_seq_one_letter_code
_entity_poly.pdbx_strand_id
1 'polypeptide(L)'
;MPVKTRYHSSPGGFDMLGLRQNATGGVEIIYDDGVKRRLKWRVCSPASEGAIGEALRHAVNQTRVLPALYSELKRRSIAVESISS
;
A
#
# COMPACT_ATOMS: atom_id res chain seq x y z
N MET A 1 15.53 -2.15 -1.88
CA MET A 1 15.25 -1.03 -0.95
C MET A 1 14.28 -1.48 0.15
N PRO A 2 14.57 -1.15 1.42
CA PRO A 2 13.73 -1.49 2.56
C PRO A 2 12.38 -0.75 2.52
N VAL A 3 11.37 -1.30 3.19
CA VAL A 3 10.07 -0.62 3.37
C VAL A 3 10.25 0.51 4.37
N LYS A 4 9.90 1.73 3.96
CA LYS A 4 10.09 2.96 4.74
C LYS A 4 9.04 3.09 5.85
N THR A 5 7.80 2.73 5.55
CA THR A 5 6.68 2.78 6.50
C THR A 5 5.79 1.55 6.33
N ARG A 6 5.37 0.94 7.45
CA ARG A 6 4.49 -0.23 7.46
C ARG A 6 3.28 0.04 8.34
N TYR A 7 2.14 -0.46 7.90
CA TYR A 7 0.88 -0.47 8.59
C TYR A 7 0.41 -1.91 8.67
N HIS A 8 0.05 -2.34 9.87
CA HIS A 8 -0.47 -3.67 10.13
C HIS A 8 -1.95 -3.58 10.44
N SER A 9 -2.69 -4.62 10.08
CA SER A 9 -4.07 -4.77 10.55
C SER A 9 -4.14 -4.76 12.07
N SER A 10 -5.29 -4.40 12.61
CA SER A 10 -5.59 -4.46 14.04
C SER A 10 -5.24 -5.85 14.63
N PRO A 11 -5.02 -5.95 15.96
CA PRO A 11 -4.50 -7.17 16.59
C PRO A 11 -5.28 -8.42 16.18
N GLY A 12 -4.58 -9.40 15.58
CA GLY A 12 -5.16 -10.68 15.12
C GLY A 12 -5.22 -10.86 13.60
N GLY A 13 -4.99 -9.82 12.80
CA GLY A 13 -4.82 -9.95 11.34
C GLY A 13 -3.35 -10.11 10.92
N PHE A 14 -3.14 -10.73 9.76
CA PHE A 14 -1.80 -10.97 9.17
C PHE A 14 -1.44 -9.99 8.06
N ASP A 15 -2.42 -9.20 7.61
CA ASP A 15 -2.25 -8.27 6.50
C ASP A 15 -1.34 -7.09 6.87
N MET A 16 -0.46 -6.74 5.94
CA MET A 16 0.42 -5.58 6.01
C MET A 16 0.30 -4.76 4.73
N LEU A 17 0.17 -3.45 4.89
CA LEU A 17 0.41 -2.48 3.82
C LEU A 17 1.67 -1.68 4.13
N GLY A 18 2.52 -1.48 3.13
CA GLY A 18 3.78 -0.78 3.28
C GLY A 18 4.06 0.17 2.14
N LEU A 19 4.89 1.17 2.44
CA LEU A 19 5.35 2.18 1.49
C LEU A 19 6.87 2.13 1.41
N ARG A 20 7.40 2.11 0.19
CA ARG A 20 8.85 2.20 -0.05
C ARG A 20 9.15 3.13 -1.21
N GLN A 21 10.39 3.60 -1.25
CA GLN A 21 10.96 4.22 -2.45
C GLN A 21 11.82 3.20 -3.19
N ASN A 22 11.73 3.19 -4.51
CA ASN A 22 12.61 2.41 -5.36
C ASN A 22 13.92 3.16 -5.64
N ALA A 23 14.85 2.52 -6.36
CA ALA A 23 16.17 3.08 -6.62
C ALA A 23 16.14 4.39 -7.44
N THR A 24 15.05 4.63 -8.19
CA THR A 24 14.86 5.84 -9.01
C THR A 24 14.00 6.89 -8.30
N GLY A 25 13.72 6.73 -7.00
CA GLY A 25 12.92 7.66 -6.21
C GLY A 25 11.40 7.51 -6.38
N GLY A 26 10.93 6.55 -7.17
CA GLY A 26 9.51 6.25 -7.33
C GLY A 26 8.92 5.60 -6.09
N VAL A 27 7.67 5.95 -5.76
CA VAL A 27 6.94 5.40 -4.61
C VAL A 27 6.25 4.10 -4.99
N GLU A 28 6.41 3.09 -4.14
CA GLU A 28 5.79 1.78 -4.31
C GLU A 28 5.00 1.39 -3.05
N ILE A 29 3.80 0.86 -3.27
CA ILE A 29 2.94 0.27 -2.26
C ILE A 29 3.16 -1.24 -2.27
N ILE A 30 3.27 -1.84 -1.10
CA ILE A 30 3.42 -3.27 -0.91
C ILE A 30 2.25 -3.76 -0.07
N TYR A 31 1.61 -4.83 -0.52
CA TYR A 31 0.71 -5.63 0.30
C TYR A 31 1.35 -6.99 0.57
N ASP A 32 1.20 -7.49 1.78
CA ASP A 32 1.64 -8.83 2.20
C ASP A 32 0.53 -9.42 3.09
N ASP A 33 0.06 -10.62 2.80
CA ASP A 33 -0.95 -11.33 3.60
C ASP A 33 -0.36 -12.09 4.79
N GLY A 34 0.97 -12.03 4.96
CA GLY A 34 1.69 -12.72 6.03
C GLY A 34 1.89 -14.22 5.81
N VAL A 35 1.46 -14.78 4.66
CA VAL A 35 1.50 -16.22 4.38
C VAL A 35 2.14 -16.53 3.03
N LYS A 36 1.53 -16.10 1.92
CA LYS A 36 1.97 -16.48 0.56
C LYS A 36 1.81 -15.36 -0.47
N ARG A 37 0.92 -14.41 -0.25
CA ARG A 37 0.57 -13.39 -1.24
C ARG A 37 1.26 -12.09 -0.91
N ARG A 38 2.17 -11.70 -1.81
CA ARG A 38 2.78 -10.37 -1.81
C ARG A 38 2.51 -9.66 -3.12
N LEU A 39 1.86 -8.52 -3.06
CA LEU A 39 1.55 -7.68 -4.21
C LEU A 39 2.29 -6.35 -4.11
N LYS A 40 2.59 -5.76 -5.26
CA LYS A 40 3.28 -4.48 -5.35
C LYS A 40 2.63 -3.61 -6.40
N TRP A 41 2.57 -2.32 -6.10
CA TRP A 41 2.12 -1.31 -7.04
C TRP A 41 3.09 -0.15 -7.08
N ARG A 42 3.30 0.44 -8.25
CA ARG A 42 3.96 1.74 -8.39
C ARG A 42 2.92 2.83 -8.42
N VAL A 43 3.18 3.92 -7.71
CA VAL A 43 2.35 5.12 -7.74
C VAL A 43 2.72 5.94 -8.98
N CYS A 44 1.75 6.22 -9.84
CA CYS A 44 1.92 6.91 -11.12
C CYS A 44 1.46 8.38 -11.08
N SER A 45 0.72 8.78 -10.04
CA SER A 45 0.23 10.15 -9.84
C SER A 45 1.09 10.92 -8.85
N PRO A 46 1.15 12.26 -8.93
CA PRO A 46 1.73 13.08 -7.89
C PRO A 46 0.85 13.01 -6.63
N ALA A 47 1.30 12.23 -5.63
CA ALA A 47 0.65 12.11 -4.33
C ALA A 47 1.72 12.21 -3.23
N SER A 48 1.42 12.95 -2.16
CA SER A 48 2.36 13.07 -1.03
C SER A 48 2.43 11.75 -0.26
N GLU A 49 3.60 11.46 0.34
CA GLU A 49 3.76 10.27 1.18
C GLU A 49 2.72 10.22 2.31
N GLY A 50 2.36 11.37 2.89
CA GLY A 50 1.31 11.47 3.91
C GLY A 50 -0.08 11.09 3.39
N ALA A 51 -0.46 11.53 2.19
CA ALA A 51 -1.75 11.17 1.60
C ALA A 51 -1.86 9.67 1.30
N ILE A 52 -0.76 9.07 0.83
CA ILE A 52 -0.68 7.61 0.60
C ILE A 52 -0.69 6.88 1.93
N GLY A 53 0.10 7.32 2.92
CA GLY A 53 0.15 6.72 4.25
C GLY A 53 -1.22 6.64 4.93
N GLU A 54 -2.01 7.72 4.84
CA GLU A 54 -3.38 7.73 5.37
C GLU A 54 -4.31 6.76 4.64
N ALA A 55 -4.17 6.61 3.32
CA ALA A 55 -4.91 5.61 2.55
C ALA A 55 -4.56 4.18 3.02
N LEU A 56 -3.26 3.89 3.21
CA LEU A 56 -2.79 2.58 3.67
C LEU A 56 -3.27 2.28 5.10
N ARG A 57 -3.13 3.24 6.01
CA ARG A 57 -3.57 3.14 7.41
C ARG A 57 -5.06 2.86 7.51
N HIS A 58 -5.88 3.53 6.69
CA HIS A 58 -7.31 3.27 6.65
C HIS A 58 -7.62 1.88 6.08
N ALA A 59 -7.00 1.52 4.96
CA ALA A 59 -7.28 0.27 4.25
C ALA A 59 -6.89 -0.99 5.05
N VAL A 60 -5.75 -0.97 5.74
CA VAL A 60 -5.26 -2.15 6.49
C VAL A 60 -6.15 -2.51 7.69
N ASN A 61 -6.95 -1.57 8.19
CA ASN A 61 -7.89 -1.78 9.28
C ASN A 61 -9.27 -2.28 8.82
N GLN A 62 -9.46 -2.50 7.52
CA GLN A 62 -10.70 -3.03 6.97
C GLN A 62 -10.65 -4.55 6.86
N THR A 63 -11.80 -5.22 7.03
CA THR A 63 -11.92 -6.68 6.87
C THR A 63 -11.44 -7.18 5.51
N ARG A 64 -11.61 -6.38 4.46
CA ARG A 64 -11.13 -6.68 3.10
C ARG A 64 -10.12 -5.61 2.67
N VAL A 65 -8.86 -5.82 3.04
CA VAL A 65 -7.76 -4.85 2.84
C VAL A 65 -7.60 -4.43 1.38
N LEU A 66 -7.55 -5.38 0.44
CA LEU A 66 -7.32 -5.06 -0.98
C LEU A 66 -8.47 -4.22 -1.60
N PRO A 67 -9.76 -4.61 -1.47
CA PRO A 67 -10.86 -3.75 -1.90
C PRO A 67 -10.85 -2.37 -1.24
N ALA A 68 -10.52 -2.28 0.05
CA ALA A 68 -10.42 -1.01 0.75
C ALA A 68 -9.28 -0.13 0.21
N LEU A 69 -8.13 -0.72 -0.08
CA LEU A 69 -6.98 -0.05 -0.68
C LEU A 69 -7.37 0.57 -2.03
N TYR A 70 -7.95 -0.21 -2.94
CA TYR A 70 -8.38 0.31 -4.25
C TYR A 70 -9.41 1.43 -4.11
N SER A 71 -10.33 1.33 -3.15
CA SER A 71 -11.33 2.37 -2.89
C SER A 71 -10.69 3.67 -2.40
N GLU A 72 -9.75 3.59 -1.46
CA GLU A 72 -9.03 4.77 -0.95
C GLU A 72 -8.15 5.42 -2.02
N LEU A 73 -7.43 4.62 -2.82
CA LEU A 73 -6.61 5.12 -3.93
C LEU A 73 -7.49 5.84 -4.96
N LYS A 74 -8.61 5.23 -5.36
CA LYS A 74 -9.57 5.84 -6.30
C LYS A 74 -10.16 7.14 -5.74
N ARG A 75 -10.62 7.14 -4.48
CA ARG A 75 -11.23 8.32 -3.83
C ARG A 75 -10.27 9.50 -3.75
N ARG A 76 -8.96 9.24 -3.65
CA ARG A 76 -7.90 10.25 -3.54
C ARG A 76 -7.23 10.57 -4.88
N SER A 77 -7.74 10.03 -6.00
CA SER A 77 -7.15 10.19 -7.33
C SER A 77 -5.68 9.73 -7.41
N ILE A 78 -5.31 8.70 -6.64
CA ILE A 78 -3.98 8.12 -6.62
C ILE A 78 -3.93 7.00 -7.66
N ALA A 79 -3.29 7.28 -8.80
CA ALA A 79 -3.12 6.30 -9.86
C ALA A 79 -2.00 5.33 -9.50
N VAL A 80 -2.25 4.03 -9.71
CA VAL A 80 -1.27 2.97 -9.46
C VAL A 80 -1.23 1.97 -10.61
N GLU A 81 -0.06 1.42 -10.88
CA GLU A 81 0.12 0.27 -11.77
C GLU A 81 0.59 -0.95 -10.97
N SER A 82 0.06 -2.12 -11.28
CA SER A 82 0.55 -3.37 -10.70
C SER A 82 1.93 -3.68 -11.27
N ILE A 83 2.89 -3.97 -10.41
CA ILE A 83 4.23 -4.37 -10.83
C ILE A 83 4.50 -5.80 -10.40
N SER A 84 4.84 -6.64 -11.37
CA SER A 84 5.35 -7.98 -11.12
C SER A 84 6.77 -7.86 -10.61
N SER A 85 7.09 -8.59 -9.54
CA SER A 85 8.47 -8.76 -9.07
C SER A 85 9.07 -9.99 -9.70
#